data_AF-A0A9Q9SUT3-F1
#
_entry.id   AF-A0A9Q9SUT3-F1
#
_cell.length_a   1.000
_cell.length_b   1.000
_cell.length_c   1.000
_cell.angle_alpha   90.00
_cell.angle_beta   90.00
_cell.angle_gamma   90.00
#
_symmetry.space_group_name_H-M   'P 1'
#
loop_
_entity.id
_entity.type
_entity.pdbx_description
1 polymer ?
#
loop_
_entity_poly.entity_id
_entity_poly.type
_entity_poly.pdbx_seq_one_letter_code
_entity_poly.pdbx_strand_id
1 'polypeptide(L)'
;MGETPKTALHRLISLASNAWVQWVTGNPQVRASQLLDAEFQWISRESDVIVKASSPEHSEFLILNELQLRYDQNMPKRMRNYVALAEEKYNLSAYPVLINILPPPGTVTIENCYDKEFMGLKARQDYRVINLWEVEAELVLEQPLPPLFPFVPILFGGGSESKLRSAVQALRGDQTLNQLEPLLAFFASFVLEIPLIQQIMRWDMTVLRESLRCAFRIKN
;
A
#
# COMPACT_ATOMS: atom_id res chain seq x y z
N MET A 1 -19.06 37.72 27.46
CA MET A 1 -17.98 36.88 26.89
C MET A 1 -17.75 37.35 25.47
N GLY A 2 -16.55 37.85 25.16
CA GLY A 2 -16.21 38.33 23.82
C GLY A 2 -16.04 37.18 22.83
N GLU A 3 -16.41 37.42 21.59
CA GLU A 3 -16.17 36.49 20.48
C GLU A 3 -14.66 36.28 20.27
N THR A 4 -14.22 35.04 20.05
CA THR A 4 -12.80 34.79 19.77
C THR A 4 -12.44 35.28 18.37
N PRO A 5 -11.18 35.69 18.11
CA PRO A 5 -10.75 36.11 16.77
C PRO A 5 -11.04 35.06 15.67
N LYS A 6 -10.94 33.76 16.01
CA LYS A 6 -11.24 32.66 15.08
C LYS A 6 -12.73 32.61 14.71
N THR A 7 -13.61 32.77 15.69
CA THR A 7 -15.06 32.78 15.48
C THR A 7 -15.48 33.99 14.63
N ALA A 8 -14.95 35.17 14.94
CA ALA A 8 -15.22 36.39 14.17
C ALA A 8 -14.76 36.26 12.71
N LEU A 9 -13.61 35.63 12.46
CA LEU A 9 -13.11 35.35 11.11
C LEU A 9 -14.01 34.36 10.34
N HIS A 10 -14.42 33.26 10.97
CA HIS A 10 -15.36 32.32 10.33
C HIS A 10 -16.66 33.03 9.93
N ARG A 11 -17.15 33.95 10.77
CA ARG A 11 -18.34 34.75 10.49
C ARG A 11 -18.13 35.69 9.29
N LEU A 12 -16.98 36.36 9.20
CA LEU A 12 -16.62 37.22 8.07
C LEU A 12 -16.64 36.43 6.75
N ILE A 13 -16.02 35.24 6.73
CA ILE A 13 -15.99 34.36 5.54
C ILE A 13 -17.40 33.95 5.13
N SER A 14 -18.26 33.65 6.10
CA SER A 14 -19.65 33.27 5.83
C SER A 14 -20.47 34.43 5.22
N LEU A 15 -20.34 35.64 5.77
CA LEU A 15 -21.09 36.82 5.32
C LEU A 15 -20.63 37.37 3.96
N ALA A 16 -19.34 37.22 3.62
CA ALA A 16 -18.74 37.77 2.40
C ALA A 16 -18.09 36.69 1.52
N SER A 17 -18.68 35.50 1.47
CA SER A 17 -18.09 34.30 0.86
C SER A 17 -17.62 34.48 -0.60
N ASN A 18 -18.41 35.15 -1.45
CA ASN A 18 -18.03 35.44 -2.83
C ASN A 18 -16.80 36.35 -2.94
N ALA A 19 -16.78 37.45 -2.19
CA ALA A 19 -15.64 38.36 -2.17
C ALA A 19 -14.40 37.66 -1.61
N TRP A 20 -14.57 36.83 -0.59
CA TRP A 20 -13.50 36.03 0.01
C TRP A 20 -12.88 35.06 -1.00
N VAL A 21 -13.68 34.21 -1.67
CA VAL A 21 -13.15 33.23 -2.62
C VAL A 21 -12.48 33.89 -3.83
N GLN A 22 -12.98 35.02 -4.31
CA GLN A 22 -12.35 35.78 -5.40
C GLN A 22 -11.01 36.37 -4.98
N TRP A 23 -10.92 36.91 -3.76
CA TRP A 23 -9.68 37.48 -3.24
C TRP A 23 -8.61 36.41 -3.00
N VAL A 24 -8.92 35.32 -2.27
CA VAL A 24 -7.92 34.28 -1.96
C VAL A 24 -7.43 33.52 -3.19
N THR A 25 -8.25 33.45 -4.24
CA THR A 25 -7.88 32.78 -5.49
C THR A 25 -7.34 33.73 -6.57
N GLY A 26 -7.47 35.04 -6.38
CA GLY A 26 -7.17 36.05 -7.40
C GLY A 26 -8.07 35.97 -8.65
N ASN A 27 -9.15 35.19 -8.63
CA ASN A 27 -10.00 34.92 -9.80
C ASN A 27 -11.41 35.51 -9.62
N PRO A 28 -11.78 36.57 -10.37
CA PRO A 28 -13.09 37.23 -10.23
C PRO A 28 -14.28 36.37 -10.70
N GLN A 29 -14.05 35.23 -11.34
CA GLN A 29 -15.10 34.31 -11.80
C GLN A 29 -15.47 33.24 -10.77
N VAL A 30 -14.68 33.05 -9.70
CA VAL A 30 -15.01 32.08 -8.65
C VAL A 30 -16.24 32.55 -7.88
N ARG A 31 -17.13 31.61 -7.55
CA ARG A 31 -18.36 31.84 -6.77
C ARG A 31 -18.44 30.81 -5.66
N ALA A 32 -18.79 31.26 -4.46
CA ALA A 32 -19.05 30.37 -3.33
C ALA A 32 -20.40 29.68 -3.55
N SER A 33 -20.41 28.35 -3.51
CA SER A 33 -21.63 27.55 -3.64
C SER A 33 -22.18 27.09 -2.29
N GLN A 34 -21.31 26.58 -1.42
CA GLN A 34 -21.66 26.05 -0.11
C GLN A 34 -20.49 26.22 0.86
N LEU A 35 -20.80 26.51 2.12
CA LEU A 35 -19.86 26.34 3.23
C LEU A 35 -19.93 24.89 3.71
N LEU A 36 -18.81 24.19 3.63
CA LEU A 36 -18.68 22.82 4.09
C LEU A 36 -18.17 22.81 5.53
N ASP A 37 -18.51 21.74 6.25
CA ASP A 37 -17.96 21.51 7.59
C ASP A 37 -16.44 21.25 7.50
N ALA A 38 -15.71 21.78 8.47
CA ALA A 38 -14.27 21.58 8.61
C ALA A 38 -13.94 20.37 9.50
N GLU A 39 -14.94 19.66 10.01
CA GLU A 39 -14.76 18.37 10.66
C GLU A 39 -14.40 17.29 9.63
N PHE A 40 -13.12 16.96 9.58
CA PHE A 40 -12.67 15.79 8.84
C PHE A 40 -13.08 14.54 9.63
N GLN A 41 -14.13 13.84 9.16
CA GLN A 41 -14.38 12.48 9.61
C GLN A 41 -13.16 11.65 9.25
N TRP A 42 -12.40 11.26 10.27
CA TRP A 42 -11.23 10.40 10.13
C TRP A 42 -11.70 9.16 9.40
N ILE A 43 -11.31 9.03 8.13
CA ILE A 43 -11.53 7.78 7.43
C ILE A 43 -10.59 6.82 8.14
N SER A 44 -11.14 5.99 9.03
CA SER A 44 -10.46 4.83 9.59
C SER A 44 -9.95 4.03 8.42
N ARG A 45 -8.68 4.24 8.08
CA ARG A 45 -7.98 3.56 7.01
C ARG A 45 -6.62 3.24 7.59
N GLU A 46 -6.48 1.98 7.94
CA GLU A 46 -5.22 1.40 8.34
C GLU A 46 -4.37 1.30 7.06
N SER A 47 -3.17 1.89 7.07
CA SER A 47 -2.09 1.37 6.22
C SER A 47 -1.79 -0.03 6.71
N ASP A 48 -1.53 -0.98 5.81
CA ASP A 48 -1.40 -2.38 6.20
C ASP A 48 -0.34 -2.58 7.29
N VAL A 49 0.84 -1.94 7.16
CA VAL A 49 1.89 -1.99 8.18
C VAL A 49 2.73 -0.70 8.21
N ILE A 50 2.81 -0.04 9.36
CA ILE A 50 3.78 1.03 9.64
C ILE A 50 4.94 0.47 10.45
N VAL A 51 6.16 0.59 9.93
CA VAL A 51 7.39 0.21 10.63
C VAL A 51 8.14 1.47 11.02
N LYS A 52 8.41 1.67 12.31
CA LYS A 52 9.39 2.67 12.74
C LYS A 52 10.79 2.11 12.54
N ALA A 53 11.61 2.81 11.77
CA ALA A 53 12.97 2.41 11.43
C ALA A 53 13.95 3.53 11.81
N SER A 54 15.25 3.22 11.81
CA SER A 54 16.28 4.23 11.96
C SER A 54 17.53 3.89 11.16
N SER A 55 18.28 4.93 10.79
CA SER A 55 19.61 4.79 10.20
C SER A 55 20.54 5.89 10.73
N PRO A 56 21.88 5.69 10.67
CA PRO A 56 22.82 6.75 11.02
C PRO A 56 22.65 8.05 10.20
N GLU A 57 22.18 7.93 8.96
CA GLU A 57 22.02 9.07 8.04
C GLU A 57 20.70 9.83 8.26
N HIS A 58 19.61 9.12 8.61
CA HIS A 58 18.26 9.69 8.61
C HIS A 58 17.59 9.72 9.99
N SER A 59 18.29 9.34 11.06
CA SER A 59 17.70 9.21 12.41
C SER A 59 16.46 8.30 12.38
N GLU A 60 15.45 8.53 13.23
CA GLU A 60 14.20 7.77 13.21
C GLU A 60 13.26 8.25 12.10
N PHE A 61 12.63 7.31 11.40
CA PHE A 61 11.63 7.56 10.36
C PHE A 61 10.61 6.43 10.29
N LEU A 62 9.55 6.62 9.52
CA LEU A 62 8.51 5.62 9.29
C LEU A 62 8.67 4.99 7.91
N ILE A 63 8.43 3.69 7.79
CA ILE A 63 8.20 3.00 6.51
C ILE A 63 6.72 2.64 6.49
N LEU A 64 5.98 3.24 5.57
CA LEU A 64 4.55 2.98 5.37
C LEU A 64 4.40 1.94 4.27
N ASN A 65 4.03 0.71 4.63
CA ASN A 65 3.82 -0.37 3.68
C ASN A 65 2.34 -0.47 3.35
N GLU A 66 2.02 -0.38 2.06
CA GLU A 66 0.72 -0.71 1.50
C GLU A 66 0.89 -1.93 0.58
N LEU A 67 0.21 -3.02 0.89
CA LEU A 67 0.23 -4.25 0.12
C LEU A 67 -1.04 -4.36 -0.71
N GLN A 68 -0.87 -4.40 -2.03
CA GLN A 68 -1.98 -4.56 -2.95
C GLN A 68 -1.90 -5.89 -3.68
N LEU A 69 -2.96 -6.68 -3.56
CA LEU A 69 -3.07 -7.87 -4.39
C LEU A 69 -3.12 -7.51 -5.88
N ARG A 70 -3.91 -6.49 -6.22
CA ARG A 70 -3.98 -5.86 -7.54
C ARG A 70 -3.98 -4.35 -7.37
N TYR A 71 -3.33 -3.66 -8.29
CA TYR A 71 -3.19 -2.21 -8.25
C TYR A 71 -4.55 -1.48 -8.27
N ASP A 72 -4.72 -0.52 -7.37
CA ASP A 72 -5.84 0.43 -7.33
C ASP A 72 -5.39 1.80 -7.88
N GLN A 73 -6.09 2.30 -8.91
CA GLN A 73 -5.78 3.59 -9.55
C GLN A 73 -5.95 4.79 -8.59
N ASN A 74 -6.65 4.62 -7.46
CA ASN A 74 -6.75 5.65 -6.43
C ASN A 74 -5.53 5.69 -5.50
N MET A 75 -4.54 4.80 -5.69
CA MET A 75 -3.40 4.70 -4.79
C MET A 75 -2.59 5.98 -4.62
N PRO A 76 -2.30 6.79 -5.65
CA PRO A 76 -1.61 8.04 -5.46
C PRO A 76 -2.28 8.94 -4.40
N LYS A 77 -3.60 9.08 -4.48
CA LYS A 77 -4.38 9.89 -3.53
C LYS A 77 -4.37 9.27 -2.13
N ARG A 78 -4.52 7.94 -2.02
CA ARG A 78 -4.48 7.24 -0.73
C ARG A 78 -3.11 7.37 -0.06
N MET A 79 -2.03 7.17 -0.82
CA MET A 79 -0.67 7.24 -0.31
C MET A 79 -0.35 8.64 0.25
N ARG A 80 -0.74 9.70 -0.47
CA ARG A 80 -0.63 11.09 0.04
C ARG A 80 -1.34 11.28 1.38
N ASN A 81 -2.54 10.71 1.53
CA ASN A 81 -3.28 10.82 2.79
C ASN A 81 -2.59 10.03 3.91
N TYR A 82 -2.08 8.82 3.63
CA TYR A 82 -1.38 8.00 4.63
C TYR A 82 -0.11 8.66 5.15
N VAL A 83 0.69 9.25 4.26
CA VAL A 83 1.88 10.00 4.65
C VAL A 83 1.51 11.15 5.56
N ALA A 84 0.58 12.02 5.14
CA ALA A 84 0.19 13.18 5.95
C ALA A 84 -0.35 12.79 7.34
N LEU A 85 -1.15 11.72 7.42
CA LEU A 85 -1.68 11.23 8.70
C LEU A 85 -0.60 10.63 9.60
N ALA A 86 0.35 9.88 9.03
CA ALA A 86 1.43 9.27 9.78
C ALA A 86 2.40 10.33 10.32
N GLU A 87 2.77 11.30 9.49
CA GLU A 87 3.67 12.39 9.89
C GLU A 87 3.04 13.26 10.98
N GLU A 88 1.74 13.61 10.86
CA GLU A 88 1.02 14.35 11.91
C GLU A 88 0.94 13.55 13.22
N LYS A 89 0.64 12.25 13.15
CA LYS A 89 0.45 11.41 14.34
C LYS A 89 1.74 11.13 15.10
N TYR A 90 2.83 10.86 14.38
CA TYR A 90 4.08 10.38 14.97
C TYR A 90 5.19 11.44 15.00
N ASN A 91 5.01 12.56 14.30
CA ASN A 91 6.01 13.63 14.18
C ASN A 91 7.37 13.10 13.67
N LEU A 92 7.31 12.19 12.70
CA LEU A 92 8.47 11.57 12.03
C LEU A 92 8.22 11.55 10.53
N SER A 93 9.27 11.75 9.73
CA SER A 93 9.18 11.64 8.28
C SER A 93 8.78 10.23 7.85
N ALA A 94 7.97 10.13 6.80
CA ALA A 94 7.52 8.86 6.27
C ALA A 94 8.14 8.52 4.90
N TYR A 95 8.54 7.26 4.76
CA TYR A 95 8.98 6.63 3.52
C TYR A 95 7.88 5.67 3.02
N PRO A 96 7.00 6.14 2.12
CA PRO A 96 5.90 5.34 1.62
C PRO A 96 6.35 4.30 0.58
N VAL A 97 5.86 3.07 0.74
CA VAL A 97 6.13 1.92 -0.12
C VAL A 97 4.82 1.24 -0.51
N LEU A 98 4.56 1.17 -1.80
CA LEU A 98 3.51 0.35 -2.40
C LEU A 98 4.12 -0.97 -2.87
N ILE A 99 3.58 -2.09 -2.41
CA ILE A 99 3.99 -3.44 -2.81
C ILE A 99 2.83 -4.08 -3.57
N ASN A 100 2.99 -4.25 -4.88
CA ASN A 100 2.01 -4.95 -5.71
C ASN A 100 2.38 -6.43 -5.80
N ILE A 101 1.42 -7.30 -5.47
CA ILE A 101 1.62 -8.74 -5.42
C ILE A 101 1.45 -9.37 -6.81
N LEU A 102 0.34 -9.08 -7.51
CA LEU A 102 0.06 -9.63 -8.84
C LEU A 102 0.00 -8.54 -9.90
N PRO A 103 0.45 -8.82 -11.14
CA PRO A 103 0.41 -7.85 -12.21
C PRO A 103 -1.05 -7.44 -12.52
N PRO A 104 -1.31 -6.14 -12.72
CA PRO A 104 -2.60 -5.70 -13.22
C PRO A 104 -2.73 -6.05 -14.72
N PRO A 105 -3.93 -5.91 -15.31
CA PRO A 105 -4.09 -5.95 -16.76
C PRO A 105 -3.13 -4.95 -17.43
N GLY A 106 -2.54 -5.31 -18.57
CA GLY A 106 -1.53 -4.48 -19.26
C GLY A 106 -2.00 -3.10 -19.73
N THR A 107 -3.30 -2.81 -19.61
CA THR A 107 -3.90 -1.48 -19.86
C THR A 107 -3.79 -0.53 -18.67
N VAL A 108 -3.36 -1.02 -17.51
CA VAL A 108 -3.28 -0.24 -16.27
C VAL A 108 -1.84 0.22 -16.05
N THR A 109 -1.65 1.53 -16.01
CA THR A 109 -0.38 2.13 -15.60
C THR A 109 -0.29 2.17 -14.08
N ILE A 110 0.81 1.66 -13.53
CA ILE A 110 1.10 1.76 -12.10
C ILE A 110 1.85 3.07 -11.86
N GLU A 111 1.17 4.01 -11.23
CA GLU A 111 1.78 5.29 -10.84
C GLU A 111 2.68 5.12 -9.61
N ASN A 112 3.72 5.95 -9.51
CA ASN A 112 4.63 6.04 -8.37
C ASN A 112 4.56 7.40 -7.65
N CYS A 113 3.67 8.29 -8.08
CA CYS A 113 3.48 9.58 -7.45
C CYS A 113 2.03 10.04 -7.56
N TYR A 114 1.61 10.84 -6.59
CA TYR A 114 0.52 11.78 -6.75
C TYR A 114 1.09 13.10 -7.23
N ASP A 115 0.64 13.59 -8.37
CA ASP A 115 0.96 14.94 -8.85
C ASP A 115 -0.33 15.64 -9.27
N LYS A 116 -0.62 16.78 -8.64
CA LYS A 116 -1.78 17.59 -8.98
C LYS A 116 -1.44 19.07 -8.86
N GLU A 117 -1.85 19.81 -9.88
CA GLU A 117 -1.85 21.27 -9.87
C GLU A 117 -3.30 21.79 -9.87
N PHE A 118 -3.57 22.78 -9.03
CA PHE A 118 -4.85 23.48 -9.02
C PHE A 118 -4.61 24.97 -8.75
N MET A 119 -5.00 25.82 -9.71
CA MET A 119 -4.82 27.28 -9.63
C MET A 119 -3.37 27.70 -9.28
N GLY A 120 -2.38 27.04 -9.87
CA GLY A 120 -0.95 27.29 -9.64
C GLY A 120 -0.39 26.68 -8.34
N LEU A 121 -1.23 26.12 -7.48
CA LEU A 121 -0.81 25.38 -6.30
C LEU A 121 -0.49 23.94 -6.69
N LYS A 122 0.72 23.49 -6.35
CA LYS A 122 1.18 22.13 -6.62
C LYS A 122 1.11 21.29 -5.37
N ALA A 123 0.72 20.04 -5.55
CA ALA A 123 0.82 19.03 -4.53
C ALA A 123 1.38 17.75 -5.09
N ARG A 124 2.49 17.31 -4.50
CA ARG A 124 3.23 16.13 -4.91
C ARG A 124 3.45 15.20 -3.73
N GLN A 125 3.24 13.91 -3.94
CA GLN A 125 3.68 12.87 -3.04
C GLN A 125 4.31 11.76 -3.88
N ASP A 126 5.62 11.59 -3.76
CA ASP A 126 6.31 10.45 -4.33
C ASP A 126 6.22 9.24 -3.38
N TYR A 127 6.27 8.04 -3.94
CA TYR A 127 6.38 6.80 -3.17
C TYR A 127 7.14 5.73 -3.94
N ARG A 128 7.74 4.80 -3.19
CA ARG A 128 8.42 3.65 -3.78
C ARG A 128 7.38 2.62 -4.23
N VAL A 129 7.52 2.13 -5.45
CA VAL A 129 6.74 0.98 -5.95
C VAL A 129 7.66 -0.24 -6.01
N ILE A 130 7.16 -1.36 -5.48
CA ILE A 130 7.78 -2.68 -5.58
C ILE A 130 6.74 -3.61 -6.20
N ASN A 131 7.03 -4.11 -7.40
CA ASN A 131 6.20 -5.10 -8.07
C ASN A 131 6.83 -6.48 -7.85
N LEU A 132 6.15 -7.38 -7.15
CA LEU A 132 6.76 -8.67 -6.78
C LEU A 132 7.10 -9.54 -8.00
N TRP A 133 6.33 -9.44 -9.09
CA TRP A 133 6.63 -10.16 -10.34
C TRP A 133 7.87 -9.63 -11.10
N GLU A 134 8.46 -8.51 -10.68
CA GLU A 134 9.72 -7.96 -11.21
C GLU A 134 10.92 -8.32 -10.33
N VAL A 135 10.69 -8.83 -9.12
CA VAL A 135 11.75 -9.26 -8.21
C VAL A 135 12.22 -10.66 -8.62
N GLU A 136 13.53 -10.88 -8.75
CA GLU A 136 14.07 -12.16 -9.16
C GLU A 136 13.99 -13.21 -8.03
N ALA A 137 13.34 -14.33 -8.32
CA ALA A 137 13.24 -15.44 -7.37
C ALA A 137 14.60 -16.06 -7.01
N GLU A 138 15.54 -16.06 -7.95
CA GLU A 138 16.89 -16.58 -7.74
C GLU A 138 17.61 -15.77 -6.67
N LEU A 139 17.64 -14.44 -6.79
CA LEU A 139 18.31 -13.57 -5.83
C LEU A 139 17.73 -13.71 -4.42
N VAL A 140 16.41 -13.85 -4.30
CA VAL A 140 15.75 -14.06 -2.99
C VAL A 140 16.18 -15.36 -2.32
N LEU A 141 16.48 -16.41 -3.09
CA LEU A 141 16.90 -17.71 -2.58
C LEU A 141 18.42 -17.78 -2.35
N GLU A 142 19.23 -17.17 -3.22
CA GLU A 142 20.71 -17.15 -3.13
C GLU A 142 21.23 -16.18 -2.08
N GLN A 143 20.58 -15.02 -1.95
CA GLN A 143 20.82 -14.03 -0.90
C GLN A 143 19.57 -13.97 -0.03
N PRO A 144 19.43 -14.90 0.94
CA PRO A 144 18.19 -15.13 1.64
C PRO A 144 17.58 -13.84 2.17
N LEU A 145 16.39 -13.52 1.65
CA LEU A 145 15.48 -12.52 2.22
C LEU A 145 14.25 -13.26 2.72
N PRO A 146 14.29 -13.82 3.95
CA PRO A 146 13.25 -14.73 4.43
C PRO A 146 11.81 -14.18 4.36
N PRO A 147 11.55 -12.87 4.60
CA PRO A 147 10.22 -12.31 4.43
C PRO A 147 9.62 -12.44 3.01
N LEU A 148 10.46 -12.66 1.99
CA LEU A 148 10.01 -12.83 0.61
C LEU A 148 9.75 -14.29 0.21
N PHE A 149 10.13 -15.27 1.02
CA PHE A 149 9.93 -16.69 0.70
C PHE A 149 8.49 -17.08 0.38
N PRO A 150 7.45 -16.57 1.09
CA PRO A 150 6.07 -16.88 0.73
C PRO A 150 5.67 -16.42 -0.67
N PHE A 151 6.34 -15.40 -1.20
CA PHE A 151 6.03 -14.83 -2.50
C PHE A 151 6.84 -15.46 -3.64
N VAL A 152 7.85 -16.31 -3.36
CA VAL A 152 8.70 -16.94 -4.39
C VAL A 152 7.92 -17.45 -5.60
N PRO A 153 6.77 -18.15 -5.46
CA PRO A 153 6.06 -18.68 -6.63
C PRO A 153 5.56 -17.63 -7.64
N ILE A 154 5.38 -16.37 -7.21
CA ILE A 154 4.89 -15.25 -8.04
C ILE A 154 6.00 -14.26 -8.41
N LEU A 155 7.22 -14.46 -7.93
CA LEU A 155 8.39 -13.67 -8.31
C LEU A 155 8.83 -14.01 -9.74
N PHE A 156 9.64 -13.14 -10.35
CA PHE A 156 10.21 -13.38 -11.66
C PHE A 156 11.03 -14.68 -11.67
N GLY A 157 10.65 -15.62 -12.54
CA GLY A 157 11.28 -16.95 -12.64
C GLY A 157 10.96 -17.92 -11.49
N GLY A 158 10.07 -17.56 -10.56
CA GLY A 158 9.82 -18.34 -9.35
C GLY A 158 8.74 -19.43 -9.46
N GLY A 159 7.90 -19.37 -10.49
CA GLY A 159 6.80 -20.30 -10.76
C GLY A 159 7.23 -21.69 -11.26
N SER A 160 8.23 -22.32 -10.63
CA SER A 160 8.69 -23.67 -10.97
C SER A 160 8.69 -24.60 -9.75
N GLU A 161 8.57 -25.91 -9.99
CA GLU A 161 8.64 -26.93 -8.93
C GLU A 161 9.92 -26.81 -8.11
N SER A 162 11.07 -26.65 -8.76
CA SER A 162 12.36 -26.56 -8.08
C SER A 162 12.40 -25.37 -7.11
N LYS A 163 11.95 -24.20 -7.56
CA LYS A 163 11.93 -22.97 -6.76
C LYS A 163 10.93 -23.06 -5.61
N LEU A 164 9.77 -23.66 -5.85
CA LEU A 164 8.77 -23.94 -4.82
C LEU A 164 9.34 -24.85 -3.72
N ARG A 165 10.02 -25.95 -4.09
CA ARG A 165 10.67 -26.85 -3.13
C ARG A 165 11.74 -26.15 -2.29
N SER A 166 12.58 -25.33 -2.94
CA SER A 166 13.61 -24.54 -2.23
C SER A 166 12.99 -23.56 -1.24
N ALA A 167 11.94 -22.83 -1.62
CA ALA A 167 11.26 -21.89 -0.74
C ALA A 167 10.58 -22.57 0.45
N VAL A 168 9.95 -23.74 0.24
CA VAL A 168 9.36 -24.53 1.33
C VAL A 168 10.44 -25.04 2.30
N GLN A 169 11.56 -25.54 1.79
CA GLN A 169 12.68 -25.97 2.64
C GLN A 169 13.25 -24.80 3.45
N ALA A 170 13.41 -23.64 2.83
CA ALA A 170 13.90 -22.44 3.49
C ALA A 170 12.95 -21.96 4.60
N LEU A 171 11.63 -21.92 4.34
CA LEU A 171 10.63 -21.58 5.37
C LEU A 171 10.63 -22.57 6.53
N ARG A 172 10.72 -23.88 6.27
CA ARG A 172 10.76 -24.92 7.31
C ARG A 172 12.01 -24.84 8.18
N GLY A 173 13.12 -24.41 7.60
CA GLY A 173 14.37 -24.18 8.31
C GLY A 173 14.34 -22.96 9.22
N ASP A 174 13.40 -22.03 9.01
CA ASP A 174 13.26 -20.82 9.80
C ASP A 174 12.32 -21.03 11.00
N GLN A 175 12.80 -20.72 12.20
CA GLN A 175 12.04 -20.95 13.45
C GLN A 175 10.81 -20.04 13.59
N THR A 176 10.80 -18.89 12.93
CA THR A 176 9.74 -17.87 13.04
C THR A 176 8.82 -17.89 11.83
N LEU A 177 9.36 -18.14 10.64
CA LEU A 177 8.62 -18.03 9.39
C LEU A 177 8.01 -19.35 8.89
N ASN A 178 8.32 -20.49 9.52
CA ASN A 178 7.72 -21.79 9.15
C ASN A 178 6.17 -21.78 9.12
N GLN A 179 5.53 -20.96 9.94
CA GLN A 179 4.08 -20.77 9.96
C GLN A 179 3.51 -20.09 8.71
N LEU A 180 4.35 -19.56 7.82
CA LEU A 180 3.96 -18.89 6.57
C LEU A 180 3.89 -19.83 5.37
N GLU A 181 4.11 -21.14 5.55
CA GLU A 181 3.87 -22.13 4.50
C GLU A 181 2.45 -22.04 3.87
N PRO A 182 1.34 -21.84 4.63
CA PRO A 182 -0.01 -21.50 4.12
C PRO A 182 0.00 -20.38 3.08
N LEU A 183 0.71 -19.30 3.37
CA LEU A 183 0.79 -18.14 2.50
C LEU A 183 1.57 -18.45 1.22
N LEU A 184 2.64 -19.23 1.32
CA LEU A 184 3.39 -19.72 0.17
C LEU A 184 2.51 -20.56 -0.77
N ALA A 185 1.76 -21.53 -0.23
CA ALA A 185 0.88 -22.37 -1.04
C ALA A 185 -0.25 -21.57 -1.70
N PHE A 186 -0.78 -20.57 -0.98
CA PHE A 186 -1.75 -19.64 -1.53
C PHE A 186 -1.20 -18.93 -2.77
N PHE A 187 0.02 -18.37 -2.70
CA PHE A 187 0.63 -17.72 -3.87
C PHE A 187 1.02 -18.69 -4.97
N ALA A 188 1.51 -19.87 -4.63
CA ALA A 188 1.78 -20.94 -5.59
C ALA A 188 0.53 -21.29 -6.41
N SER A 189 -0.66 -21.25 -5.81
CA SER A 189 -1.91 -21.57 -6.49
C SER A 189 -2.27 -20.62 -7.64
N PHE A 190 -1.66 -19.43 -7.72
CA PHE A 190 -1.85 -18.51 -8.84
C PHE A 190 -1.10 -18.94 -10.10
N VAL A 191 -0.02 -19.72 -9.94
CA VAL A 191 0.95 -19.99 -11.02
C VAL A 191 1.12 -21.49 -11.29
N LEU A 192 0.94 -22.34 -10.29
CA LEU A 192 1.18 -23.78 -10.34
C LEU A 192 -0.11 -24.60 -10.17
N GLU A 193 -0.09 -25.82 -10.69
CA GLU A 193 -1.22 -26.75 -10.55
C GLU A 193 -1.37 -27.29 -9.13
N ILE A 194 -2.62 -27.46 -8.70
CA ILE A 194 -2.96 -27.91 -7.34
C ILE A 194 -2.30 -29.27 -6.98
N PRO A 195 -2.26 -30.30 -7.85
CA PRO A 195 -1.62 -31.58 -7.53
C PRO A 195 -0.13 -31.46 -7.21
N LEU A 196 0.58 -30.58 -7.92
CA LEU A 196 2.00 -30.32 -7.66
C LEU A 196 2.21 -29.66 -6.30
N ILE A 197 1.39 -28.64 -5.99
CA ILE A 197 1.43 -27.95 -4.70
C ILE A 197 1.18 -28.95 -3.56
N GLN A 198 0.18 -29.84 -3.71
CA GLN A 198 -0.13 -30.89 -2.73
C GLN A 198 1.07 -31.79 -2.43
N GLN A 199 1.73 -32.29 -3.48
CA GLN A 199 2.88 -33.17 -3.35
C GLN A 199 4.04 -32.50 -2.59
N ILE A 200 4.26 -31.20 -2.82
CA ILE A 200 5.37 -30.45 -2.22
C ILE A 200 5.05 -30.05 -0.77
N MET A 201 3.85 -29.54 -0.51
CA MET A 201 3.45 -29.07 0.82
C MET A 201 3.25 -30.23 1.80
N ARG A 202 2.87 -31.43 1.32
CA ARG A 202 2.54 -32.61 2.15
C ARG A 202 1.41 -32.35 3.15
N TRP A 203 0.47 -31.46 2.82
CA TRP A 203 -0.68 -31.15 3.68
C TRP A 203 -1.85 -32.10 3.46
N ASP A 204 -2.69 -32.20 4.50
CA ASP A 204 -4.03 -32.77 4.39
C ASP A 204 -4.91 -31.96 3.43
N MET A 205 -5.72 -32.65 2.63
CA MET A 205 -6.66 -32.09 1.64
C MET A 205 -7.61 -31.03 2.22
N THR A 206 -7.89 -31.12 3.51
CA THR A 206 -8.84 -30.24 4.20
C THR A 206 -8.27 -28.83 4.40
N VAL A 207 -7.01 -28.74 4.87
CA VAL A 207 -6.28 -27.49 5.13
C VAL A 207 -5.97 -26.73 3.83
N LEU A 208 -5.58 -27.46 2.78
CA LEU A 208 -5.31 -26.87 1.48
C LEU A 208 -6.60 -26.34 0.83
N ARG A 209 -7.72 -27.07 0.93
CA ARG A 209 -9.00 -26.62 0.35
C ARG A 209 -9.55 -25.36 1.03
N GLU A 210 -9.39 -25.21 2.34
CA GLU A 210 -9.80 -23.98 3.03
C GLU A 210 -8.95 -22.78 2.60
N SER A 211 -7.62 -22.96 2.55
CA SER A 211 -6.69 -21.93 2.09
C SER A 211 -6.92 -21.53 0.62
N LEU A 212 -7.23 -22.51 -0.24
CA LEU A 212 -7.52 -22.30 -1.66
C LEU A 212 -8.93 -21.77 -1.95
N ARG A 213 -9.93 -22.04 -1.08
CA ARG A 213 -11.27 -21.42 -1.18
C ARG A 213 -11.18 -19.90 -1.08
N CYS A 214 -10.31 -19.40 -0.20
CA CYS A 214 -10.00 -17.97 -0.14
C CYS A 214 -9.36 -17.47 -1.46
N ALA A 215 -8.42 -18.22 -2.04
CA ALA A 215 -7.80 -17.87 -3.31
C ALA A 215 -8.80 -17.85 -4.49
N PHE A 216 -9.73 -18.80 -4.54
CA PHE A 216 -10.71 -18.90 -5.62
C PHE A 216 -11.72 -17.74 -5.61
N ARG A 217 -12.09 -17.24 -4.42
CA ARG A 217 -12.93 -16.03 -4.25
C ARG A 217 -12.22 -14.73 -4.61
N ILE A 218 -10.89 -14.78 -4.68
CA ILE A 218 -10.03 -13.63 -5.01
C ILE A 218 -9.65 -13.64 -6.50
N LYS A 219 -9.66 -14.82 -7.14
CA LYS A 219 -9.45 -14.97 -8.58
C LYS A 219 -10.69 -14.62 -9.43
N ASN A 220 -11.89 -14.84 -8.88
CA ASN A 220 -13.19 -14.60 -9.54
C ASN A 220 -13.96 -13.49 -8.84
#